data_AF-A0A4P5TA24-F1
#
_entry.id   AF-A0A4P5TA24-F1
#
_cell.length_a   1.000
_cell.length_b   1.000
_cell.length_c   1.000
_cell.angle_alpha   90.00
_cell.angle_beta   90.00
_cell.angle_gamma   90.00
#
_symmetry.space_group_name_H-M   'P 1'
#
loop_
_entity.id
_entity.type
_entity.pdbx_description
1 polymer ?
#
loop_
_entity_poly.entity_id
_entity_poly.type
_entity_poly.pdbx_seq_one_letter_code
_entity_poly.pdbx_strand_id
1 'polypeptide(L)'
;MNELYNFLFSWQLFPEMGTYHTAERPKSGTYKINYLSEISLLQIDLNWVGIDNNAYNTSYHINPNGDRHAIENNVIFDEASYAFQDHKNFTIHLYSNGAPFVDISHEILHNGYLKVIETKFEPDGSQTIDISIYHKQLSVLPYAASVAGAVIKPTEVGMIKHKALAAMEEQTDLQLNQIRQQIELLAAQAQEINRRKELSMMIYNAQLSFTPVMGNIYHLYEKKDGSYFLSMIAPSEWNNQFVTIGSVKMLADHTWIEVK
;
A
#
# COMPACT_ATOMS: atom_id res chain seq x y z
N MET A 1 -6.85 20.98 4.16
CA MET A 1 -5.64 20.82 5.02
C MET A 1 -5.39 19.35 5.41
N ASN A 2 -6.41 18.54 5.71
CA ASN A 2 -6.26 17.14 6.14
C ASN A 2 -6.09 16.11 5.01
N GLU A 3 -6.29 16.52 3.76
CA GLU A 3 -6.50 15.63 2.62
C GLU A 3 -5.20 15.09 2.00
N LEU A 4 -4.13 15.89 2.01
CA LEU A 4 -2.83 15.54 1.42
C LEU A 4 -1.79 15.00 2.41
N TYR A 5 -2.13 14.88 3.70
CA TYR A 5 -1.17 14.53 4.76
C TYR A 5 -0.33 13.27 4.45
N ASN A 6 -0.94 12.28 3.81
CA ASN A 6 -0.28 11.02 3.47
C ASN A 6 0.87 11.18 2.45
N PHE A 7 0.89 12.28 1.72
CA PHE A 7 1.85 12.55 0.66
C PHE A 7 3.02 13.43 1.12
N LEU A 8 2.87 14.18 2.22
CA LEU A 8 3.80 15.22 2.68
C LEU A 8 5.11 14.67 3.28
N PHE A 9 5.91 14.01 2.45
CA PHE A 9 7.16 13.35 2.84
C PHE A 9 8.23 13.51 1.75
N SER A 10 9.45 13.11 2.10
CA SER A 10 10.48 12.78 1.12
C SER A 10 10.28 11.34 0.69
N TRP A 11 10.33 11.06 -0.61
CA TRP A 11 10.14 9.75 -1.20
C TRP A 11 11.37 9.39 -2.02
N GLN A 12 11.91 8.21 -1.84
CA GLN A 12 13.09 7.72 -2.55
C GLN A 12 12.68 6.74 -3.63
N LEU A 13 13.17 6.97 -4.85
CA LEU A 13 12.86 6.18 -6.02
C LEU A 13 13.40 4.75 -5.87
N PHE A 14 12.59 3.76 -6.24
CA PHE A 14 13.00 2.40 -6.57
C PHE A 14 13.06 2.24 -8.09
N PRO A 15 14.23 2.45 -8.73
CA PRO A 15 14.25 2.55 -10.17
C PRO A 15 13.88 1.23 -10.86
N GLU A 16 14.22 0.08 -10.25
CA GLU A 16 13.91 -1.27 -10.76
C GLU A 16 12.41 -1.57 -10.83
N MET A 17 11.60 -0.87 -10.05
CA MET A 17 10.15 -1.14 -9.90
C MET A 17 9.28 -0.30 -10.83
N GLY A 18 9.90 0.63 -11.59
CA GLY A 18 9.21 1.52 -12.52
C GLY A 18 9.25 1.05 -13.98
N THR A 19 8.43 1.67 -14.82
CA THR A 19 8.42 1.51 -16.28
C THR A 19 8.71 2.85 -16.93
N TYR A 20 9.70 2.90 -17.83
CA TYR A 20 10.16 4.13 -18.47
C TYR A 20 10.21 3.91 -19.98
N HIS A 21 9.28 4.55 -20.70
CA HIS A 21 9.14 4.55 -22.15
C HIS A 21 9.66 5.86 -22.74
N THR A 22 9.46 7.00 -22.06
CA THR A 22 9.85 8.32 -22.56
C THR A 22 11.29 8.68 -22.23
N ALA A 23 11.79 8.19 -21.10
CA ALA A 23 13.12 8.50 -20.59
C ALA A 23 13.90 7.23 -20.27
N GLU A 24 15.23 7.35 -20.25
CA GLU A 24 16.06 6.28 -19.70
C GLU A 24 15.82 6.15 -18.21
N ARG A 25 15.82 4.90 -17.74
CA ARG A 25 15.61 4.59 -16.34
C ARG A 25 16.65 5.30 -15.44
N PRO A 26 16.22 6.05 -14.40
CA PRO A 26 17.15 6.71 -13.49
C PRO A 26 17.96 5.70 -12.67
N LYS A 27 19.13 6.12 -12.17
CA LYS A 27 19.90 5.34 -11.19
C LYS A 27 19.38 5.54 -9.76
N SER A 28 18.88 6.72 -9.46
CA SER A 28 18.30 7.07 -8.16
C SER A 28 17.51 8.38 -8.30
N GLY A 29 16.66 8.67 -7.32
CA GLY A 29 15.98 9.95 -7.23
C GLY A 29 15.22 10.13 -5.94
N THR A 30 14.88 11.38 -5.63
CA THR A 30 14.06 11.79 -4.51
C THR A 30 12.90 12.63 -5.01
N TYR A 31 11.68 12.30 -4.61
CA TYR A 31 10.47 13.06 -4.86
C TYR A 31 9.96 13.59 -3.51
N LYS A 32 9.92 14.90 -3.33
CA LYS A 32 9.53 15.53 -2.07
C LYS A 32 8.29 16.37 -2.28
N ILE A 33 7.31 16.17 -1.42
CA ILE A 33 6.04 16.90 -1.46
C ILE A 33 5.93 17.64 -0.13
N ASN A 34 5.87 18.97 -0.18
CA ASN A 34 5.71 19.81 1.01
C ASN A 34 4.52 20.74 0.84
N TYR A 35 3.85 21.07 1.93
CA TYR A 35 2.81 22.10 1.93
C TYR A 35 3.33 23.36 2.63
N LEU A 36 3.43 24.45 1.88
CA LEU A 36 3.88 25.76 2.36
C LEU A 36 2.71 26.50 3.00
N SER A 37 2.50 26.25 4.29
CA SER A 37 1.35 26.80 5.04
C SER A 37 1.23 28.33 5.01
N GLU A 38 2.35 29.05 4.93
CA GLU A 38 2.39 30.53 4.90
C GLU A 38 1.72 31.11 3.64
N ILE A 39 1.84 30.41 2.51
CA ILE A 39 1.34 30.85 1.20
C ILE A 39 0.28 29.91 0.61
N SER A 40 -0.11 28.88 1.36
CA SER A 40 -1.11 27.87 0.98
C SER A 40 -0.80 27.12 -0.33
N LEU A 41 0.47 26.96 -0.69
CA LEU A 41 0.91 26.26 -1.91
C LEU A 41 1.48 24.87 -1.60
N LEU A 42 1.30 23.94 -2.53
CA LEU A 42 1.99 22.66 -2.56
C LEU A 42 3.32 22.83 -3.32
N GLN A 43 4.43 22.49 -2.68
CA GLN A 43 5.75 22.45 -3.30
C GLN A 43 6.10 21.02 -3.67
N ILE A 44 6.50 20.81 -4.92
CA ILE A 44 7.04 19.55 -5.41
C ILE A 44 8.52 19.76 -5.75
N ASP A 45 9.40 18.97 -5.15
CA ASP A 45 10.81 18.91 -5.49
C ASP A 45 11.17 17.49 -5.97
N LEU A 46 11.62 17.37 -7.20
CA LEU A 46 12.12 16.11 -7.76
C LEU A 46 13.61 16.28 -8.08
N ASN A 47 14.44 15.37 -7.57
CA ASN A 47 15.85 15.25 -7.92
C ASN A 47 16.12 13.84 -8.42
N TRP A 48 16.91 13.66 -9.48
CA TRP A 48 17.29 12.33 -9.95
C TRP A 48 18.68 12.31 -10.57
N VAL A 49 19.27 11.12 -10.60
CA VAL A 49 20.55 10.85 -11.28
C VAL A 49 20.27 10.00 -12.50
N GLY A 50 20.61 10.52 -13.68
CA GLY A 50 20.49 9.83 -14.96
C GLY A 50 21.50 8.70 -15.10
N ILE A 51 21.36 7.88 -16.15
CA ILE A 51 22.33 6.81 -16.43
C ILE A 51 23.72 7.38 -16.78
N ASP A 52 23.74 8.60 -17.31
CA ASP A 52 24.92 9.40 -17.63
C ASP A 52 25.66 9.95 -16.40
N ASN A 53 25.19 9.62 -15.18
CA ASN A 53 25.68 10.10 -13.90
C ASN A 53 25.48 11.60 -13.66
N ASN A 54 24.70 12.29 -14.49
CA ASN A 54 24.35 13.67 -14.23
C ASN A 54 23.16 13.75 -13.26
N ALA A 55 23.22 14.75 -12.38
CA ALA A 55 22.14 15.05 -11.45
C ALA A 55 21.23 16.12 -12.05
N TYR A 56 19.93 15.87 -12.00
CA TYR A 56 18.88 16.74 -12.50
C TYR A 56 17.94 17.09 -11.35
N ASN A 57 17.33 18.27 -11.43
CA ASN A 57 16.30 18.67 -10.49
C ASN A 57 15.17 19.43 -11.18
N THR A 58 14.00 19.39 -10.56
CA THR A 58 12.87 20.25 -10.88
C THR A 58 12.13 20.59 -9.60
N SER A 59 11.72 21.84 -9.47
CA SER A 59 10.98 22.34 -8.32
C SER A 59 9.91 23.31 -8.80
N TYR A 60 8.67 23.11 -8.33
CA TYR A 60 7.55 23.96 -8.70
C TYR A 60 6.52 24.02 -7.58
N HIS A 61 5.73 25.11 -7.60
CA HIS A 61 4.65 25.36 -6.66
C HIS A 61 3.31 25.24 -7.38
N ILE A 62 2.34 24.63 -6.70
CA ILE A 62 0.98 24.43 -7.20
C ILE A 62 -0.01 24.93 -6.16
N ASN A 63 -1.05 25.61 -6.62
CA ASN A 63 -2.18 25.94 -5.78
C ASN A 63 -3.13 24.73 -5.68
N PRO A 64 -3.36 24.16 -4.48
CA PRO A 64 -4.24 23.01 -4.32
C PRO A 64 -5.74 23.37 -4.35
N ASN A 65 -6.11 24.60 -4.73
CA ASN A 65 -7.51 25.01 -4.86
C ASN A 65 -8.19 24.49 -6.14
N GLY A 66 -7.41 23.87 -7.04
CA GLY A 66 -7.88 23.22 -8.26
C GLY A 66 -8.10 24.14 -9.46
N ASP A 67 -7.96 25.45 -9.28
CA ASP A 67 -7.92 26.37 -10.40
C ASP A 67 -6.61 26.20 -11.18
N ARG A 68 -6.64 26.54 -12.47
CA ARG A 68 -5.44 26.60 -13.31
C ARG A 68 -4.69 27.89 -13.00
N HIS A 69 -3.41 27.78 -12.67
CA HIS A 69 -2.55 28.93 -12.37
C HIS A 69 -1.29 28.91 -13.21
N ALA A 70 -0.79 30.09 -13.54
CA ALA A 70 0.50 30.26 -14.18
C ALA A 70 1.63 29.85 -13.22
N ILE A 71 2.65 29.19 -13.75
CA ILE A 71 3.85 28.83 -13.03
C ILE A 71 4.98 29.74 -13.49
N GLU A 72 5.38 30.64 -12.60
CA GLU A 72 6.45 31.59 -12.89
C GLU A 72 7.82 30.87 -12.98
N ASN A 73 8.64 31.29 -13.94
CA ASN A 73 10.04 30.87 -14.11
C ASN A 73 10.26 29.36 -14.38
N ASN A 74 9.30 28.69 -15.00
CA ASN A 74 9.49 27.33 -15.50
C ASN A 74 9.75 27.33 -17.01
N VAL A 75 10.72 26.55 -17.46
CA VAL A 75 11.16 26.48 -18.87
C VAL A 75 10.43 25.37 -19.63
N ILE A 76 9.70 24.50 -18.92
CA ILE A 76 9.13 23.25 -19.43
C ILE A 76 7.60 23.34 -19.57
N PHE A 77 6.92 24.03 -18.66
CA PHE A 77 5.47 24.22 -18.64
C PHE A 77 5.10 25.57 -18.06
N ASP A 78 3.95 26.12 -18.48
CA ASP A 78 3.58 27.51 -18.18
C ASP A 78 2.44 27.60 -17.16
N GLU A 79 1.64 26.54 -17.03
CA GLU A 79 0.48 26.51 -16.14
C GLU A 79 0.31 25.13 -15.51
N ALA A 80 -0.28 25.08 -14.32
CA ALA A 80 -0.71 23.83 -13.70
C ALA A 80 -2.08 23.95 -13.05
N SER A 81 -2.76 22.81 -12.92
CA SER A 81 -3.92 22.65 -12.05
C SER A 81 -3.80 21.39 -11.21
N TYR A 82 -4.62 21.33 -10.18
CA TYR A 82 -4.62 20.26 -9.19
C TYR A 82 -5.99 19.62 -9.09
N ALA A 83 -6.06 18.30 -9.08
CA ALA A 83 -7.29 17.55 -8.89
C ALA A 83 -7.11 16.58 -7.72
N PHE A 84 -7.73 16.90 -6.58
CA PHE A 84 -7.83 15.96 -5.47
C PHE A 84 -8.97 14.97 -5.74
N GLN A 85 -8.69 13.67 -5.66
CA GLN A 85 -9.73 12.65 -5.70
C GLN A 85 -10.03 12.11 -4.29
N ASP A 86 -8.99 11.66 -3.58
CA ASP A 86 -9.11 11.11 -2.22
C ASP A 86 -7.77 11.12 -1.45
N HIS A 87 -7.77 10.66 -0.20
CA HIS A 87 -6.59 10.70 0.68
C HIS A 87 -5.41 9.81 0.23
N LYS A 88 -5.56 9.01 -0.83
CA LYS A 88 -4.54 8.19 -1.48
C LYS A 88 -4.30 8.61 -2.91
N ASN A 89 -5.12 9.47 -3.50
CA ASN A 89 -5.06 9.82 -4.91
C ASN A 89 -5.21 11.32 -5.14
N PHE A 90 -4.24 11.90 -5.83
CA PHE A 90 -4.39 13.21 -6.44
C PHE A 90 -3.69 13.25 -7.80
N THR A 91 -4.06 14.20 -8.64
CA THR A 91 -3.44 14.44 -9.94
C THR A 91 -3.01 15.89 -10.07
N ILE A 92 -1.86 16.10 -10.69
CA ILE A 92 -1.36 17.39 -11.15
C ILE A 92 -1.44 17.39 -12.67
N HIS A 93 -2.09 18.40 -13.24
CA HIS A 93 -2.12 18.62 -14.68
C HIS A 93 -1.16 19.75 -15.03
N LEU A 94 -0.20 19.49 -15.91
CA LEU A 94 0.75 20.48 -16.40
C LEU A 94 0.43 20.83 -17.85
N TYR A 95 0.48 22.12 -18.17
CA TYR A 95 0.17 22.64 -19.49
C TYR A 95 1.32 23.49 -20.03
N SER A 96 1.53 23.42 -21.34
CA SER A 96 2.47 24.28 -22.06
C SER A 96 1.75 24.96 -23.23
N ASN A 97 1.94 26.28 -23.37
CA ASN A 97 1.29 27.10 -24.39
C ASN A 97 -0.25 26.91 -24.47
N GLY A 98 -0.89 26.70 -23.32
CA GLY A 98 -2.34 26.49 -23.24
C GLY A 98 -2.80 25.04 -23.45
N ALA A 99 -1.96 24.15 -23.98
CA ALA A 99 -2.29 22.74 -24.25
C ALA A 99 -1.83 21.79 -23.13
N PRO A 100 -2.51 20.65 -22.92
CA PRO A 100 -2.05 19.61 -21.99
C PRO A 100 -0.66 19.12 -22.36
N PHE A 101 0.24 19.05 -21.38
CA PHE A 101 1.63 18.64 -21.58
C PHE A 101 1.92 17.33 -20.85
N VAL A 102 1.67 17.27 -19.54
CA VAL A 102 1.85 16.07 -18.72
C VAL A 102 0.79 16.02 -17.62
N ASP A 103 0.16 14.86 -17.46
CA ASP A 103 -0.64 14.55 -16.28
C ASP A 103 0.17 13.66 -15.33
N ILE A 104 0.29 14.09 -14.08
CA ILE A 104 1.04 13.36 -13.04
C ILE A 104 0.04 12.88 -11.99
N SER A 105 -0.20 11.58 -11.93
CA SER A 105 -1.09 10.97 -10.93
C SER A 105 -0.28 10.35 -9.80
N HIS A 106 -0.66 10.66 -8.56
CA HIS A 106 -0.02 10.21 -7.33
C HIS A 106 -0.95 9.26 -6.58
N GLU A 107 -0.50 8.03 -6.38
CA GLU A 107 -1.26 6.96 -5.71
C GLU A 107 -0.45 6.42 -4.51
N ILE A 108 -1.04 6.44 -3.31
CA ILE A 108 -0.49 5.71 -2.14
C ILE A 108 -0.99 4.27 -2.18
N LEU A 109 -0.06 3.35 -2.45
CA LEU A 109 -0.32 1.92 -2.49
C LEU A 109 -0.57 1.33 -1.09
N HIS A 110 -1.16 0.14 -1.05
CA HIS A 110 -1.47 -0.58 0.21
C HIS A 110 -0.24 -0.85 1.10
N ASN A 111 0.93 -0.97 0.49
CA ASN A 111 2.22 -1.18 1.17
C ASN A 111 2.87 0.14 1.65
N GLY A 112 2.22 1.28 1.45
CA GLY A 112 2.72 2.60 1.85
C GLY A 112 3.70 3.22 0.87
N TYR A 113 3.91 2.63 -0.31
CA TYR A 113 4.71 3.23 -1.38
C TYR A 113 3.92 4.28 -2.13
N LEU A 114 4.63 5.29 -2.62
CA LEU A 114 4.08 6.27 -3.55
C LEU A 114 4.33 5.77 -4.97
N LYS A 115 3.26 5.62 -5.74
CA LYS A 115 3.31 5.39 -7.18
C LYS A 115 3.00 6.71 -7.88
N VAL A 116 3.89 7.12 -8.77
CA VAL A 116 3.73 8.29 -9.62
C VAL A 116 3.60 7.81 -11.06
N ILE A 117 2.52 8.21 -11.73
CA ILE A 117 2.25 7.89 -13.13
C ILE A 117 2.31 9.19 -13.90
N GLU A 118 3.22 9.29 -14.86
CA GLU A 118 3.37 10.44 -15.74
C GLU A 118 2.83 10.07 -17.12
N THR A 119 1.72 10.71 -17.51
CA THR A 119 1.13 10.58 -18.84
C THR A 119 1.51 11.80 -19.64
N LYS A 120 2.47 11.66 -20.55
CA LYS A 120 2.90 12.73 -21.44
C LYS A 120 2.06 12.74 -22.71
N PHE A 121 1.62 13.94 -23.11
CA PHE A 121 0.86 14.14 -24.33
C PHE A 121 1.80 14.63 -25.44
N GLU A 122 1.88 13.89 -26.54
CA GLU A 122 2.68 14.28 -27.70
C GLU A 122 1.84 15.12 -28.69
N PRO A 123 2.46 15.98 -29.51
CA PRO A 123 1.75 16.83 -30.47
C PRO A 123 0.91 16.07 -31.50
N ASP A 124 1.23 14.79 -31.76
CA ASP A 124 0.49 13.92 -32.67
C ASP A 124 -0.77 13.29 -32.04
N GLY A 125 -1.02 13.57 -30.76
CA GLY A 125 -2.13 13.02 -29.98
C GLY A 125 -1.84 11.67 -29.33
N SER A 126 -0.65 11.10 -29.53
CA SER A 126 -0.22 9.90 -28.80
C SER A 126 0.11 10.24 -27.34
N GLN A 127 0.03 9.21 -26.49
CA GLN A 127 0.33 9.32 -25.07
C GLN A 127 1.41 8.31 -24.70
N THR A 128 2.39 8.76 -23.93
CA THR A 128 3.41 7.89 -23.35
C THR A 128 3.24 7.89 -21.84
N ILE A 129 3.31 6.71 -21.22
CA ILE A 129 3.09 6.53 -19.80
C ILE A 129 4.36 6.00 -19.15
N ASP A 130 4.87 6.75 -18.18
CA ASP A 130 5.96 6.35 -17.31
C ASP A 130 5.43 6.13 -15.88
N ILE A 131 5.93 5.09 -15.21
CA ILE A 131 5.54 4.74 -13.85
C ILE A 131 6.78 4.70 -12.99
N SER A 132 6.78 5.48 -11.91
CA SER A 132 7.85 5.51 -10.92
C SER A 132 7.31 5.10 -9.55
N ILE A 133 8.00 4.19 -8.88
CA ILE A 133 7.64 3.72 -7.53
C ILE A 133 8.64 4.26 -6.54
N TYR A 134 8.16 4.83 -5.44
CA TYR A 134 8.97 5.42 -4.39
C TYR A 134 8.61 4.85 -3.02
N HIS A 135 9.60 4.73 -2.15
CA HIS A 135 9.38 4.46 -0.73
C HIS A 135 9.56 5.72 0.10
N LYS A 136 8.81 5.81 1.19
CA LYS A 136 8.90 6.92 2.12
C LYS A 136 10.30 6.97 2.77
N GLN A 137 10.92 8.14 2.76
CA GLN A 137 12.08 8.48 3.57
C GLN A 137 11.64 9.34 4.75
N LEU A 138 11.94 8.87 5.95
CA LEU A 138 11.89 9.70 7.15
C LEU A 138 13.10 10.64 7.08
N SER A 139 12.88 11.90 6.73
CA SER A 139 13.97 12.84 6.47
C SER A 139 14.79 13.12 7.73
N VAL A 140 16.10 12.92 7.64
CA VAL A 140 17.11 13.55 8.49
C VAL A 140 17.96 14.43 7.61
N LEU A 141 18.02 15.73 7.86
CA LEU A 141 18.99 16.60 7.19
C LEU A 141 20.01 17.13 8.19
N PRO A 142 21.31 16.93 7.92
CA PRO A 142 22.36 17.89 8.17
C PRO A 142 22.88 18.43 6.82
N TYR A 143 22.44 19.64 6.48
CA TYR A 143 22.93 20.62 5.49
C TYR A 143 23.83 20.24 4.27
N ALA A 144 23.47 20.88 3.14
CA ALA A 144 24.24 21.30 1.96
C ALA A 144 25.33 20.38 1.38
N ALA A 145 24.99 19.70 0.29
CA ALA A 145 25.95 19.16 -0.67
C ALA A 145 26.52 20.28 -1.56
N SER A 146 27.74 20.74 -1.26
CA SER A 146 28.61 21.43 -2.21
C SER A 146 30.06 21.15 -1.85
N VAL A 147 30.79 20.54 -2.76
CA VAL A 147 32.19 20.10 -2.62
C VAL A 147 33.11 21.30 -2.91
N ALA A 148 33.28 22.19 -1.94
CA ALA A 148 34.42 23.11 -1.84
C ALA A 148 34.52 23.72 -0.43
N GLY A 149 34.89 22.92 0.58
CA GLY A 149 35.21 23.49 1.91
C GLY A 149 35.40 22.48 3.02
N ALA A 150 36.64 22.41 3.52
CA ALA A 150 37.15 21.87 4.80
C ALA A 150 36.63 20.51 5.34
N VAL A 151 37.56 19.67 5.82
CA VAL A 151 37.26 18.43 6.55
C VAL A 151 36.44 18.75 7.81
N ILE A 152 35.14 18.43 7.79
CA ILE A 152 34.24 18.62 8.93
C ILE A 152 34.44 17.47 9.92
N LYS A 153 34.98 17.77 11.11
CA LYS A 153 34.99 16.83 12.23
C LYS A 153 33.55 16.68 12.77
N PRO A 154 33.06 15.47 13.04
CA PRO A 154 31.72 15.27 13.60
C PRO A 154 31.56 16.02 14.91
N THR A 155 30.51 16.85 15.02
CA THR A 155 30.16 17.53 16.27
C THR A 155 29.28 16.63 17.15
N GLU A 156 29.41 16.77 18.46
CA GLU A 156 28.69 15.98 19.49
C GLU A 156 27.17 15.98 19.28
N VAL A 157 26.62 17.10 18.79
CA VAL A 157 25.20 17.29 18.43
C VAL A 157 24.75 16.40 17.26
N GLY A 158 25.62 16.14 16.29
CA GLY A 158 25.31 15.26 15.15
C GLY A 158 25.18 13.80 15.57
N MET A 159 26.03 13.34 16.49
CA MET A 159 25.95 11.99 17.04
C MET A 159 24.70 11.78 17.89
N ILE A 160 24.30 12.78 18.69
CA ILE A 160 23.07 12.74 19.49
C ILE A 160 21.85 12.58 18.60
N LYS A 161 21.76 13.37 17.52
CA LYS A 161 20.66 13.26 16.55
C LYS A 161 20.63 11.91 15.86
N HIS A 162 21.77 11.42 15.38
CA HIS A 162 21.86 10.10 14.74
C HIS A 162 21.40 8.98 15.68
N LYS A 163 21.80 9.00 16.96
CA LYS A 163 21.32 8.04 17.96
C LYS A 163 19.82 8.12 18.19
N ALA A 164 19.27 9.33 18.30
CA ALA A 164 17.84 9.52 18.52
C ALA A 164 17.02 8.99 17.32
N LEU A 165 17.52 9.15 16.10
CA LEU A 165 16.85 8.69 14.89
C LEU A 165 16.95 7.20 14.69
N ALA A 166 18.13 6.60 14.91
CA ALA A 166 18.29 5.15 14.89
C ALA A 166 17.35 4.48 15.91
N ALA A 167 17.22 5.06 17.12
CA ALA A 167 16.28 4.57 18.12
C ALA A 167 14.80 4.74 17.70
N MET A 168 14.47 5.85 17.02
CA MET A 168 13.12 6.08 16.49
C MET A 168 12.77 5.11 15.34
N GLU A 169 13.72 4.83 14.45
CA GLU A 169 13.57 3.85 13.37
C GLU A 169 13.35 2.45 13.95
N GLU A 170 14.22 2.02 14.88
CA GLU A 170 14.06 0.74 15.58
C GLU A 170 12.69 0.64 16.27
N GLN A 171 12.25 1.71 16.94
CA GLN A 171 10.93 1.75 17.56
C GLN A 171 9.79 1.67 16.54
N THR A 172 9.93 2.34 15.40
CA THR A 172 8.93 2.32 14.31
C THR A 172 8.83 0.93 13.71
N ASP A 173 9.95 0.27 13.44
CA ASP A 173 10.00 -1.09 12.92
C ASP A 173 9.36 -2.09 13.90
N LEU A 174 9.60 -1.92 15.20
CA LEU A 174 8.93 -2.72 16.23
C LEU A 174 7.40 -2.52 16.18
N GLN A 175 6.91 -1.29 16.05
CA GLN A 175 5.48 -1.01 15.96
C GLN A 175 4.85 -1.56 14.68
N LEU A 176 5.51 -1.42 13.53
CA LEU A 176 5.03 -1.97 12.26
C LEU A 176 4.98 -3.49 12.30
N ASN A 177 5.97 -4.14 12.91
CA ASN A 177 5.97 -5.59 13.11
C ASN A 177 4.81 -6.04 14.01
N GLN A 178 4.51 -5.31 15.08
CA GLN A 178 3.35 -5.59 15.92
C GLN A 178 2.03 -5.48 15.15
N ILE A 179 1.86 -4.43 14.34
CA ILE A 179 0.66 -4.25 13.51
C ILE A 179 0.53 -5.40 12.50
N ARG A 180 1.63 -5.81 11.86
CA ARG A 180 1.65 -6.95 10.93
C ARG A 180 1.15 -8.23 11.60
N GLN A 181 1.65 -8.53 12.81
CA GLN A 181 1.22 -9.69 13.59
C GLN A 181 -0.28 -9.62 13.94
N GLN A 182 -0.80 -8.44 14.28
CA GLN A 182 -2.23 -8.25 14.55
C GLN A 182 -3.06 -8.52 13.29
N ILE A 183 -2.63 -8.04 12.12
CA ILE A 183 -3.33 -8.30 10.84
C ILE A 183 -3.32 -9.79 10.51
N GLU A 184 -2.18 -10.47 10.67
CA GLU A 184 -2.09 -11.92 10.44
C GLU A 184 -3.05 -12.69 11.35
N LEU A 185 -3.13 -12.31 12.63
CA LEU A 185 -4.09 -12.88 13.57
C LEU A 185 -5.54 -12.64 13.13
N LEU A 186 -5.88 -11.40 12.75
CA LEU A 186 -7.23 -11.06 12.28
C LEU A 186 -7.59 -11.81 11.00
N ALA A 187 -6.66 -11.97 10.06
CA ALA A 187 -6.86 -12.74 8.84
C ALA A 187 -7.12 -14.22 9.15
N ALA A 188 -6.34 -14.81 10.07
CA ALA A 188 -6.55 -16.18 10.53
C ALA A 188 -7.91 -16.34 11.21
N GLN A 189 -8.32 -15.39 12.05
CA GLN A 189 -9.64 -15.39 12.68
C GLN A 189 -10.78 -15.30 11.64
N ALA A 190 -10.64 -14.43 10.64
CA ALA A 190 -11.62 -14.31 9.56
C ALA A 190 -11.74 -15.59 8.73
N GLN A 191 -10.62 -16.25 8.42
CA GLN A 191 -10.61 -17.55 7.75
C GLN A 191 -11.34 -18.62 8.57
N GLU A 192 -11.09 -18.68 9.87
CA GLU A 192 -11.75 -19.63 10.77
C GLU A 192 -13.27 -19.37 10.85
N ILE A 193 -13.69 -18.11 10.91
CA ILE A 193 -15.11 -17.73 10.87
C ILE A 193 -15.75 -18.19 9.55
N ASN A 194 -15.08 -17.98 8.42
CA ASN A 194 -15.58 -18.43 7.12
C ASN A 194 -15.67 -19.96 7.03
N ARG A 195 -14.64 -20.69 7.50
CA ARG A 195 -14.64 -22.16 7.55
C ARG A 195 -15.80 -22.68 8.40
N ARG A 196 -16.02 -22.09 9.58
CA ARG A 196 -17.17 -22.44 10.45
C ARG A 196 -18.50 -22.19 9.77
N LYS A 197 -18.64 -21.08 9.04
CA LYS A 197 -19.85 -20.74 8.28
C LYS A 197 -20.11 -21.77 7.16
N GLU A 198 -19.08 -22.11 6.38
CA GLU A 198 -19.18 -23.11 5.30
C GLU A 198 -19.51 -24.51 5.83
N LEU A 199 -18.81 -24.95 6.88
CA LEU A 199 -19.07 -26.23 7.54
C LEU A 199 -20.51 -26.29 8.08
N SER A 200 -20.96 -25.22 8.72
CA SER A 200 -22.32 -25.14 9.25
C SER A 200 -23.35 -25.23 8.12
N MET A 201 -23.16 -24.51 7.00
CA MET A 201 -24.02 -24.64 5.83
C MET A 201 -24.04 -26.05 5.26
N MET A 202 -22.88 -26.70 5.15
CA MET A 202 -22.79 -28.09 4.69
C MET A 202 -23.59 -29.05 5.58
N ILE A 203 -23.47 -28.90 6.90
CA ILE A 203 -24.20 -29.74 7.88
C ILE A 203 -25.70 -29.46 7.84
N TYR A 204 -26.13 -28.19 7.72
CA TYR A 204 -27.55 -27.86 7.62
C TYR A 204 -28.19 -28.32 6.29
N ASN A 205 -27.40 -28.37 5.22
CA ASN A 205 -27.84 -28.92 3.93
C ASN A 205 -27.80 -30.46 3.91
N ALA A 206 -27.07 -31.10 4.82
CA ALA A 206 -27.02 -32.55 4.97
C ALA A 206 -28.34 -33.09 5.56
N GLN A 207 -28.64 -34.36 5.31
CA GLN A 207 -29.81 -35.00 5.91
C GLN A 207 -29.58 -35.17 7.43
N LEU A 208 -30.35 -34.40 8.21
CA LEU A 208 -30.40 -34.49 9.67
C LEU A 208 -31.57 -35.38 10.10
N SER A 209 -31.26 -36.57 10.62
CA SER A 209 -32.28 -37.51 11.15
C SER A 209 -32.61 -37.29 12.62
N PHE A 210 -31.97 -36.32 13.27
CA PHE A 210 -32.14 -36.01 14.69
C PHE A 210 -31.88 -34.52 14.95
N THR A 211 -32.31 -34.04 16.13
CA THR A 211 -31.98 -32.69 16.62
C THR A 211 -30.63 -32.72 17.33
N PRO A 212 -29.59 -32.05 16.80
CA PRO A 212 -28.28 -32.03 17.43
C PRO A 212 -28.32 -31.30 18.77
N VAL A 213 -27.53 -31.79 19.73
CA VAL A 213 -27.44 -31.27 21.09
C VAL A 213 -26.05 -30.69 21.30
N MET A 214 -26.00 -29.50 21.91
CA MET A 214 -24.74 -28.80 22.17
C MET A 214 -23.81 -29.64 23.04
N GLY A 215 -22.51 -29.60 22.75
CA GLY A 215 -21.50 -30.31 23.55
C GLY A 215 -21.18 -31.73 23.08
N ASN A 216 -22.06 -32.38 22.30
CA ASN A 216 -21.82 -33.72 21.76
C ASN A 216 -20.98 -33.68 20.48
N ILE A 217 -20.23 -34.76 20.25
CA ILE A 217 -19.45 -34.98 19.03
C ILE A 217 -20.31 -35.78 18.06
N TYR A 218 -20.26 -35.37 16.80
CA TYR A 218 -20.93 -35.99 15.69
C TYR A 218 -19.92 -36.24 14.57
N HIS A 219 -20.24 -37.15 13.66
CA HIS A 219 -19.40 -37.53 12.54
C HIS A 219 -20.17 -37.28 11.23
N LEU A 220 -19.54 -36.57 10.31
CA LEU A 220 -20.09 -36.26 8.99
C LEU A 220 -19.66 -37.34 8.00
N TYR A 221 -20.64 -37.91 7.30
CA TYR A 221 -20.44 -39.00 6.36
C TYR A 221 -20.94 -38.64 4.97
N GLU A 222 -20.28 -39.19 3.96
CA GLU A 222 -20.72 -39.18 2.57
C GLU A 222 -21.33 -40.54 2.20
N LYS A 223 -22.53 -40.50 1.60
CA LYS A 223 -23.17 -41.68 1.00
C LYS A 223 -22.67 -41.88 -0.43
N LYS A 224 -22.86 -43.10 -0.96
CA LYS A 224 -22.49 -43.44 -2.35
C LYS A 224 -23.21 -42.61 -3.42
N ASP A 225 -24.33 -41.98 -3.07
CA ASP A 225 -25.11 -41.08 -3.95
C ASP A 225 -24.60 -39.62 -3.93
N GLY A 226 -23.53 -39.33 -3.17
CA GLY A 226 -22.95 -38.00 -3.01
C GLY A 226 -23.67 -37.12 -1.98
N SER A 227 -24.69 -37.64 -1.29
CA SER A 227 -25.37 -36.91 -0.22
C SER A 227 -24.63 -37.03 1.11
N TYR A 228 -24.69 -35.97 1.91
CA TYR A 228 -24.09 -35.91 3.23
C TYR A 228 -25.13 -36.19 4.33
N PHE A 229 -24.71 -36.84 5.41
CA PHE A 229 -25.52 -36.99 6.61
C PHE A 229 -24.67 -36.97 7.88
N LEU A 230 -25.29 -36.57 8.98
CA LEU A 230 -24.66 -36.49 10.30
C LEU A 230 -25.05 -37.71 11.15
N SER A 231 -24.13 -38.27 11.93
CA SER A 231 -24.40 -39.36 12.87
C SER A 231 -23.58 -39.23 14.17
N MET A 232 -24.02 -39.83 15.27
CA MET A 232 -23.25 -39.94 16.52
C MET A 232 -22.36 -41.20 16.57
N ILE A 233 -22.60 -42.15 15.65
CA ILE A 233 -21.87 -43.42 15.61
C ILE A 233 -20.46 -43.16 15.11
N ALA A 234 -19.45 -43.69 15.80
CA ALA A 234 -18.05 -43.46 15.45
C ALA A 234 -17.66 -44.20 14.15
N PRO A 235 -16.67 -43.72 13.38
CA PRO A 235 -16.20 -44.40 12.18
C PRO A 235 -15.78 -45.86 12.42
N SER A 236 -15.22 -46.16 13.59
CA SER A 236 -14.81 -47.51 13.99
C SER A 236 -15.97 -48.49 14.20
N GLU A 237 -17.17 -47.97 14.47
CA GLU A 237 -18.38 -48.77 14.69
C GLU A 237 -19.15 -49.01 13.39
N TRP A 238 -18.81 -48.27 12.32
CA TRP A 238 -19.28 -48.55 10.98
C TRP A 238 -18.38 -49.60 10.31
N ASN A 239 -18.99 -50.63 9.72
CA ASN A 239 -18.28 -51.64 8.91
C ASN A 239 -17.80 -51.09 7.55
N ASN A 240 -17.13 -49.93 7.52
CA ASN A 240 -16.65 -49.23 6.31
C ASN A 240 -17.73 -48.97 5.24
N GLN A 241 -19.01 -48.87 5.62
CA GLN A 241 -20.09 -48.62 4.67
C GLN A 241 -20.12 -47.20 4.11
N PHE A 242 -19.55 -46.24 4.84
CA PHE A 242 -19.58 -44.80 4.52
C PHE A 242 -18.19 -44.20 4.60
N VAL A 243 -17.92 -43.18 3.77
CA VAL A 243 -16.68 -42.42 3.83
C VAL A 243 -16.83 -41.37 4.93
N THR A 244 -15.91 -41.38 5.89
CA THR A 244 -15.88 -40.39 6.97
C THR A 244 -15.19 -39.14 6.47
N ILE A 245 -15.88 -38.00 6.54
CA ILE A 245 -15.32 -36.70 6.16
C ILE A 245 -14.60 -36.06 7.35
N GLY A 246 -15.22 -36.11 8.53
CA GLY A 246 -14.66 -35.52 9.74
C GLY A 246 -15.60 -35.60 10.93
N SER A 247 -15.06 -35.30 12.10
CA SER A 247 -15.81 -35.18 13.35
C SER A 247 -16.10 -33.72 13.63
N VAL A 248 -17.30 -33.41 14.08
CA VAL A 248 -17.78 -32.05 14.31
C VAL A 248 -18.49 -31.94 15.64
N LYS A 249 -18.45 -30.75 16.24
CA LYS A 249 -19.11 -30.44 17.51
C LYS A 249 -19.92 -29.16 17.37
N MET A 250 -21.16 -29.19 17.87
CA MET A 250 -22.02 -28.02 17.87
C MET A 250 -21.69 -27.08 19.04
N LEU A 251 -21.55 -25.80 18.73
CA LEU A 251 -21.29 -24.71 19.68
C LEU A 251 -22.58 -24.01 20.14
N ALA A 252 -22.44 -23.10 21.11
CA ALA A 252 -23.53 -22.34 21.71
C ALA A 252 -24.34 -21.47 20.73
N ASP A 253 -23.69 -21.02 19.66
CA ASP A 253 -24.27 -20.21 18.59
C ASP A 253 -24.88 -21.05 17.47
N HIS A 254 -25.09 -22.37 17.69
CA HIS A 254 -25.58 -23.35 16.72
C HIS A 254 -24.67 -23.54 15.49
N THR A 255 -23.46 -23.00 15.51
CA THR A 255 -22.46 -23.30 14.49
C THR A 255 -21.67 -24.55 14.85
N TRP A 256 -20.91 -25.03 13.88
CA TRP A 256 -20.15 -26.27 13.98
C TRP A 256 -18.66 -25.99 13.87
N ILE A 257 -17.88 -26.71 14.67
CA ILE A 257 -16.42 -26.77 14.57
C ILE A 257 -15.98 -28.20 14.29
N GLU A 258 -14.91 -28.33 13.52
CA GLU A 258 -14.25 -29.62 13.31
C GLU A 258 -13.45 -29.99 14.56
N VAL A 259 -13.56 -31.24 14.97
CA VAL A 259 -12.83 -31.81 16.10
C VAL A 259 -11.75 -32.72 15.52
N LYS A 260 -10.48 -32.36 15.75
CA LYS A 260 -9.33 -33.21 15.42
C LYS A 260 -9.17 -34.34 16.41
#